data_AF-A0A920GB99-F1
#
_entry.id   AF-A0A920GB99-F1
#
_cell.length_a   1.000
_cell.length_b   1.000
_cell.length_c   1.000
_cell.angle_alpha   90.00
_cell.angle_beta   90.00
_cell.angle_gamma   90.00
#
_symmetry.space_group_name_H-M   'P 1'
#
loop_
_entity.id
_entity.type
_entity.pdbx_description
1 polymer ?
#
loop_
_entity_poly.entity_id
_entity_poly.type
_entity_poly.pdbx_seq_one_letter_code
_entity_poly.pdbx_strand_id
1 'polypeptide(L)'
;MSIIIKGYLLIIGVTSMVMGLWAMFGPEFVSWYPAFDGVERYTPLANFIRTMSGVFVASGYILVRFIFSSSKVQLGTVLIYMCAFMLLGKACGLYYEGYHFHDVIASILGVLTLIGLITVHRQRKNQLNYDL
;
A
#
# COMPACT_ATOMS: atom_id res chain seq x y z
N MET A 1 21.47 4.18 -1.92
CA MET A 1 20.02 4.25 -1.61
C MET A 1 19.86 5.09 -0.35
N SER A 2 19.19 6.24 -0.42
CA SER A 2 19.02 7.09 0.76
C SER A 2 18.25 6.33 1.83
N ILE A 3 18.83 6.23 3.03
CA ILE A 3 18.24 5.58 4.22
C ILE A 3 16.81 6.08 4.48
N ILE A 4 16.54 7.33 4.12
CA ILE A 4 15.24 8.00 4.25
C ILE A 4 14.16 7.29 3.43
N ILE A 5 14.42 6.97 2.15
CA ILE A 5 13.44 6.30 1.27
C ILE A 5 13.16 4.87 1.75
N LYS A 6 14.20 4.16 2.20
CA LYS A 6 14.05 2.83 2.83
C LYS A 6 13.15 2.90 4.06
N GLY A 7 13.46 3.83 4.97
CA GLY A 7 12.72 4.02 6.21
C GLY A 7 11.26 4.35 5.95
N TYR A 8 10.99 5.27 5.02
CA TYR A 8 9.62 5.62 4.62
C TYR A 8 8.84 4.41 4.10
N LEU A 9 9.38 3.69 3.11
CA LEU A 9 8.71 2.51 2.55
C LEU A 9 8.52 1.41 3.59
N LEU A 10 9.46 1.28 4.55
CA LEU A 10 9.35 0.32 5.64
C LEU A 10 8.19 0.67 6.56
N ILE A 11 8.06 1.94 6.94
CA ILE A 11 6.95 2.43 7.77
C ILE A 11 5.62 2.15 7.06
N ILE A 12 5.49 2.49 5.77
CA ILE A 12 4.29 2.19 4.98
C ILE A 12 3.99 0.69 4.96
N GLY A 13 5.00 -0.14 4.72
CA GLY A 13 4.86 -1.60 4.70
C GLY A 13 4.37 -2.15 6.04
N VAL A 14 4.99 -1.75 7.14
CA VAL A 14 4.60 -2.19 8.48
C VAL A 14 3.21 -1.68 8.85
N THR A 15 2.90 -0.40 8.61
CA THR A 15 1.58 0.17 8.89
C THR A 15 0.49 -0.54 8.10
N SER A 16 0.72 -0.83 6.81
CA SER A 16 -0.26 -1.56 5.98
C SER A 16 -0.53 -2.98 6.49
N MET A 17 0.51 -3.68 6.97
CA MET A 17 0.35 -4.99 7.62
C MET A 17 -0.44 -4.88 8.93
N VAL A 18 -0.09 -3.94 9.81
CA VAL A 18 -0.77 -3.77 11.11
C VAL A 18 -2.24 -3.41 10.91
N MET A 19 -2.53 -2.42 10.06
CA MET A 19 -3.90 -1.99 9.77
C MET A 19 -4.71 -3.08 9.08
N GLY A 20 -4.11 -3.81 8.13
CA GLY A 20 -4.76 -4.92 7.44
C GLY A 20 -5.09 -6.08 8.40
N LEU A 21 -4.14 -6.49 9.24
CA LEU A 21 -4.38 -7.53 10.24
C LEU A 21 -5.46 -7.11 11.24
N TRP A 22 -5.44 -5.84 11.67
CA TRP A 22 -6.45 -5.30 12.56
C TRP A 22 -7.84 -5.33 11.95
N ALA A 23 -8.01 -4.81 10.74
CA ALA A 23 -9.31 -4.78 10.06
C ALA A 23 -9.80 -6.18 9.66
N MET A 24 -8.89 -7.13 9.45
CA MET A 24 -9.22 -8.52 9.14
C MET A 24 -9.72 -9.30 10.37
N PHE A 25 -9.04 -9.18 11.51
CA PHE A 25 -9.37 -9.91 12.73
C PHE A 25 -10.35 -9.17 13.66
N GLY A 26 -10.55 -7.87 13.46
CA GLY A 26 -11.45 -7.04 14.26
C GLY A 26 -12.92 -7.47 14.11
N PRO A 27 -13.65 -7.72 15.22
CA PRO A 27 -15.09 -7.98 15.17
C PRO A 27 -15.86 -6.73 14.71
N GLU A 28 -15.37 -5.55 15.08
CA GLU A 28 -15.93 -4.24 14.75
C GLU A 28 -14.87 -3.37 14.05
N PHE A 29 -15.33 -2.52 13.13
CA PHE A 29 -14.47 -1.53 12.50
C PHE A 29 -14.39 -0.30 13.40
N VAL A 30 -13.20 0.28 13.51
CA VAL A 30 -12.97 1.35 14.47
C VAL A 30 -13.40 2.70 13.89
N SER A 31 -14.22 3.43 14.64
CA SER A 31 -14.77 4.74 14.24
C SER A 31 -13.71 5.83 14.07
N TRP A 32 -12.52 5.71 14.67
CA TRP A 32 -11.46 6.70 14.48
C TRP A 32 -10.80 6.62 13.10
N TYR A 33 -10.98 5.53 12.36
CA TYR A 33 -10.47 5.43 11.00
C TYR A 33 -11.56 5.85 10.00
N PRO A 34 -11.47 7.04 9.40
CA PRO A 34 -12.60 7.64 8.68
C PRO A 34 -13.12 6.78 7.52
N ALA A 35 -12.25 6.01 6.87
CA ALA A 35 -12.65 5.16 5.76
C ALA A 35 -13.47 3.92 6.18
N PHE A 36 -13.55 3.62 7.48
CA PHE A 36 -14.41 2.55 8.00
C PHE A 36 -15.55 3.07 8.89
N ASP A 37 -15.74 4.38 8.96
CA ASP A 37 -16.85 4.95 9.70
C ASP A 37 -18.18 4.53 9.06
N GLY A 38 -19.16 4.15 9.88
CA GLY A 38 -20.45 3.64 9.42
C GLY A 38 -20.46 2.23 8.81
N VAL A 39 -19.36 1.46 8.88
CA VAL A 39 -19.36 0.07 8.37
C VAL A 39 -20.06 -0.87 9.35
N GLU A 40 -21.29 -1.26 9.01
CA GLU A 40 -22.09 -2.19 9.81
C GLU A 40 -21.67 -3.66 9.65
N ARG A 41 -21.84 -4.45 10.71
CA ARG A 41 -21.58 -5.90 10.70
C ARG A 41 -22.56 -6.63 9.79
N TYR A 42 -22.13 -7.79 9.30
CA TYR A 42 -22.95 -8.68 8.45
C TYR A 42 -23.40 -8.08 7.12
N THR A 43 -22.77 -6.98 6.69
CA THR A 43 -23.03 -6.38 5.37
C THR A 43 -22.03 -6.91 4.32
N PRO A 44 -22.40 -6.89 3.03
CA PRO A 44 -21.48 -7.20 1.94
C PRO A 44 -20.22 -6.31 1.96
N LEU A 45 -20.36 -5.03 2.33
CA LEU A 45 -19.26 -4.08 2.47
C LEU A 45 -18.27 -4.52 3.56
N ALA A 46 -18.78 -4.92 4.73
CA ALA A 46 -17.95 -5.41 5.83
C ALA A 46 -17.17 -6.69 5.47
N ASN A 47 -17.75 -7.57 4.65
CA ASN A 47 -17.04 -8.74 4.15
C ASN A 47 -15.96 -8.34 3.13
N PHE A 48 -16.29 -7.45 2.19
CA PHE A 48 -15.35 -6.92 1.20
C PHE A 48 -14.14 -6.25 1.84
N ILE A 49 -14.35 -5.40 2.86
CA ILE A 49 -13.26 -4.72 3.58
C ILE A 49 -12.33 -5.74 4.24
N ARG A 50 -12.85 -6.81 4.85
CA ARG A 50 -12.01 -7.87 5.44
C ARG A 50 -11.18 -8.61 4.41
N THR A 51 -11.76 -8.93 3.25
CA THR A 51 -11.03 -9.55 2.15
C THR A 51 -9.93 -8.62 1.61
N MET A 52 -10.25 -7.34 1.40
CA MET A 52 -9.28 -6.34 0.94
C MET A 52 -8.19 -6.05 1.98
N SER A 53 -8.50 -6.20 3.26
CA SER A 53 -7.52 -6.10 4.35
C SER A 53 -6.44 -7.17 4.23
N GLY A 54 -6.79 -8.40 3.83
CA GLY A 54 -5.82 -9.45 3.52
C GLY A 54 -4.88 -9.08 2.36
N VAL A 55 -5.38 -8.41 1.33
CA VAL A 55 -4.56 -7.87 0.22
C VAL A 55 -3.60 -6.79 0.72
N PHE A 56 -4.05 -5.93 1.64
CA PHE A 56 -3.21 -4.93 2.32
C PHE A 56 -2.08 -5.57 3.13
N VAL A 57 -2.35 -6.65 3.86
CA VAL A 57 -1.31 -7.39 4.60
C VAL A 57 -0.30 -8.00 3.63
N ALA A 58 -0.77 -8.64 2.56
CA ALA A 58 0.09 -9.26 1.57
C ALA A 58 0.98 -8.24 0.85
N SER A 59 0.42 -7.10 0.45
CA SER A 59 1.18 -6.02 -0.21
C SER A 59 2.22 -5.40 0.72
N GLY A 60 1.86 -5.17 1.99
CA GLY A 60 2.78 -4.72 3.03
C GLY A 60 3.94 -5.68 3.26
N TYR A 61 3.66 -6.98 3.35
CA TYR A 61 4.70 -8.01 3.46
C TYR A 61 5.63 -8.04 2.25
N ILE A 62 5.09 -7.96 1.03
CA ILE A 62 5.89 -7.94 -0.20
C ILE A 62 6.75 -6.67 -0.24
N LEU A 63 6.24 -5.52 0.22
CA LEU A 63 6.99 -4.27 0.31
C LEU A 63 8.17 -4.39 1.28
N VAL A 64 7.94 -4.91 2.48
CA VAL A 64 9.01 -5.18 3.45
C VAL A 64 10.06 -6.14 2.87
N ARG A 65 9.61 -7.24 2.24
CA ARG A 65 10.50 -8.22 1.58
C ARG A 65 11.31 -7.58 0.46
N PHE A 66 10.70 -6.68 -0.32
CA PHE A 66 11.39 -5.93 -1.37
C PHE A 66 12.48 -5.06 -0.77
N ILE A 67 12.21 -4.29 0.29
CA ILE A 67 13.19 -3.40 0.93
C ILE A 67 14.45 -4.15 1.38
N PHE A 68 14.29 -5.30 2.03
CA PHE A 68 15.40 -6.07 2.61
C PHE A 68 16.09 -7.02 1.62
N SER A 69 15.49 -7.33 0.47
CA SER A 69 16.04 -8.31 -0.47
C SER A 69 16.52 -7.65 -1.76
N SER A 70 17.83 -7.43 -1.92
CA SER A 70 18.43 -6.72 -3.07
C SER A 70 18.23 -7.40 -4.42
N SER A 71 18.14 -8.74 -4.45
CA SER A 71 18.06 -9.54 -5.69
C SER A 71 16.69 -9.56 -6.38
N LYS A 72 15.64 -9.00 -5.76
CA LYS A 72 14.26 -9.19 -6.22
C LYS A 72 13.74 -8.00 -7.03
N VAL A 73 14.31 -7.78 -8.22
CA VAL A 73 13.89 -6.67 -9.11
C VAL A 73 12.43 -6.84 -9.57
N GLN A 74 12.00 -8.08 -9.82
CA GLN A 74 10.62 -8.40 -10.22
C GLN A 74 9.57 -8.05 -9.16
N LEU A 75 9.87 -8.23 -7.86
CA LEU A 75 8.95 -7.81 -6.79
C LEU A 75 8.71 -6.30 -6.81
N GLY A 76 9.73 -5.51 -7.16
CA GLY A 76 9.59 -4.07 -7.31
C GLY A 76 8.61 -3.71 -8.42
N THR A 77 8.67 -4.40 -9.56
CA THR A 77 7.73 -4.19 -10.68
C THR A 77 6.30 -4.49 -10.27
N VAL A 78 6.07 -5.62 -9.57
CA VAL A 78 4.73 -6.00 -9.07
C VAL A 78 4.18 -4.94 -8.12
N LEU A 79 4.99 -4.48 -7.16
CA LEU A 79 4.59 -3.43 -6.21
C LEU A 79 4.27 -2.10 -6.92
N ILE A 80 5.04 -1.73 -7.95
CA ILE A 80 4.77 -0.54 -8.76
C ILE A 80 3.40 -0.66 -9.44
N TYR A 81 3.11 -1.80 -10.09
CA TYR A 81 1.81 -2.01 -10.74
C TYR A 81 0.65 -1.98 -9.74
N MET A 82 0.79 -2.68 -8.60
CA MET A 82 -0.23 -2.65 -7.55
C MET A 82 -0.50 -1.24 -7.05
N CYS A 83 0.57 -0.47 -6.76
CA CYS A 83 0.44 0.90 -6.27
C CYS A 83 -0.16 1.84 -7.33
N ALA A 84 0.22 1.70 -8.61
CA ALA A 84 -0.32 2.50 -9.70
C ALA A 84 -1.83 2.24 -9.91
N PHE A 85 -2.26 0.97 -9.96
CA PHE A 85 -3.68 0.64 -10.09
C PHE A 85 -4.49 1.02 -8.85
N MET A 86 -3.89 0.95 -7.65
CA MET A 86 -4.52 1.47 -6.43
C MET A 86 -4.75 2.99 -6.51
N LEU A 87 -3.78 3.75 -7.02
CA LEU A 87 -3.93 5.19 -7.24
C LEU A 87 -4.97 5.51 -8.32
N LEU A 88 -5.07 4.71 -9.38
CA LEU A 88 -6.15 4.85 -10.37
C LEU A 88 -7.51 4.61 -9.71
N GLY A 89 -7.66 3.55 -8.93
CA GLY A 89 -8.87 3.31 -8.15
C GLY A 89 -9.19 4.46 -7.19
N LYS A 90 -8.17 5.06 -6.59
CA LYS A 90 -8.34 6.23 -5.72
C LYS A 90 -8.78 7.47 -6.50
N ALA A 91 -8.26 7.69 -7.70
CA ALA A 91 -8.71 8.77 -8.58
C ALA A 91 -10.19 8.60 -8.97
N CYS A 92 -10.63 7.37 -9.27
CA CYS A 92 -12.04 7.07 -9.47
C CYS A 92 -12.86 7.37 -8.20
N GLY A 93 -12.39 6.95 -7.03
CA GLY A 93 -13.05 7.24 -5.76
C GLY A 93 -13.22 8.74 -5.51
N LEU A 94 -12.17 9.55 -5.73
CA LEU A 94 -12.25 11.00 -5.61
C LEU A 94 -13.22 11.64 -6.61
N TYR A 95 -13.35 11.06 -7.80
CA TYR A 95 -14.28 11.55 -8.83
C TYR A 95 -15.75 11.26 -8.48
N TYR A 96 -16.05 10.07 -7.96
CA TYR A 96 -17.43 9.66 -7.67
C TYR A 96 -17.91 10.05 -6.27
N GLU A 97 -17.05 9.90 -5.25
CA GLU A 97 -17.40 10.12 -3.84
C GLU A 97 -17.03 11.53 -3.35
N GLY A 98 -16.23 12.27 -4.13
CA GLY A 98 -15.75 13.60 -3.79
C GLY A 98 -14.47 13.61 -2.96
N TYR A 99 -14.19 14.76 -2.33
CA TYR A 99 -12.91 15.01 -1.65
C TYR A 99 -13.07 15.03 -0.13
N HIS A 100 -12.72 13.93 0.54
CA HIS A 100 -12.54 13.91 1.98
C HIS A 100 -11.07 14.08 2.35
N PHE A 101 -10.81 14.71 3.51
CA PHE A 101 -9.45 14.99 3.98
C PHE A 101 -8.56 13.73 4.05
N HIS A 102 -9.12 12.63 4.57
CA HIS A 102 -8.45 11.33 4.62
C HIS A 102 -8.07 10.83 3.22
N ASP A 103 -8.97 10.98 2.25
CA ASP A 103 -8.75 10.53 0.88
C ASP A 103 -7.64 11.30 0.17
N VAL A 104 -7.56 12.61 0.41
CA VAL A 104 -6.49 13.47 -0.10
C VAL A 104 -5.14 13.07 0.50
N ILE A 105 -5.07 12.86 1.82
CA ILE A 105 -3.83 12.43 2.48
C ILE A 105 -3.40 11.05 1.98
N ALA A 106 -4.32 10.09 1.92
CA ALA A 106 -4.04 8.74 1.44
C ALA A 106 -3.54 8.76 -0.01
N SER A 107 -4.08 9.65 -0.85
CA SER A 107 -3.63 9.83 -2.24
C SER A 107 -2.21 10.38 -2.31
N ILE A 108 -1.88 11.40 -1.52
CA ILE A 108 -0.52 11.97 -1.45
C ILE A 108 0.47 10.90 -0.97
N LEU A 109 0.15 10.16 0.08
CA LEU A 109 0.98 9.06 0.58
C LEU A 109 1.15 7.96 -0.47
N GLY A 110 0.11 7.63 -1.22
CA GLY A 110 0.17 6.68 -2.33
C GLY A 110 1.13 7.14 -3.43
N VAL A 111 1.06 8.40 -3.84
CA VAL A 111 1.98 8.98 -4.85
C VAL A 111 3.42 8.98 -4.35
N LEU A 112 3.67 9.38 -3.11
CA LEU A 112 5.01 9.33 -2.50
C LEU A 112 5.56 7.89 -2.43
N THR A 113 4.69 6.92 -2.12
CA THR A 113 5.03 5.50 -2.13
C THR A 113 5.40 5.02 -3.53
N LEU A 114 4.64 5.41 -4.56
CA LEU A 114 4.93 5.07 -5.95
C LEU A 114 6.28 5.64 -6.40
N ILE A 115 6.54 6.92 -6.10
CA ILE A 115 7.83 7.56 -6.41
C ILE A 115 8.97 6.81 -5.72
N GLY A 116 8.83 6.55 -4.42
CA GLY A 116 9.83 5.80 -3.64
C GLY A 116 10.11 4.42 -4.23
N LEU A 117 9.06 3.67 -4.60
CA LEU A 117 9.17 2.37 -5.25
C LEU A 117 9.92 2.44 -6.58
N ILE A 118 9.56 3.40 -7.45
CA ILE A 118 10.21 3.59 -8.75
C ILE A 118 11.69 3.94 -8.57
N THR A 119 12.02 4.84 -7.65
CA THR A 119 13.40 5.23 -7.35
C THR A 119 14.22 4.02 -6.91
N VAL A 120 13.70 3.22 -5.98
CA VAL A 120 14.39 2.01 -5.48
C VAL A 120 14.53 0.96 -6.58
N HIS A 121 13.48 0.74 -7.36
CA HIS A 121 13.49 -0.23 -8.45
C HIS A 121 14.53 0.14 -9.52
N ARG A 122 14.57 1.41 -9.94
CA ARG A 122 15.58 1.91 -10.90
C ARG A 122 17.00 1.74 -10.39
N GLN A 123 17.25 2.10 -9.12
CA GLN A 123 18.58 1.92 -8.50
C GLN A 123 19.03 0.46 -8.54
N ARG A 124 18.12 -0.48 -8.25
CA ARG A 124 18.44 -1.91 -8.28
C ARG A 124 18.68 -2.43 -9.68
N LYS A 125 17.88 -2.00 -10.65
CA LYS A 125 18.08 -2.36 -12.06
C LYS A 125 19.46 -1.95 -12.55
N ASN A 126 19.92 -0.75 -12.16
CA ASN A 126 21.25 -0.24 -12.54
C ASN A 126 22.42 -0.97 -11.85
N GLN A 127 22.16 -1.75 -10.80
CA GLN A 127 23.17 -2.55 -10.09
C GLN A 127 23.30 -3.97 -10.65
N LEU A 128 22.45 -4.37 -11.60
CA LEU A 128 22.58 -5.65 -12.28
C LEU A 128 23.76 -5.57 -13.25
N ASN A 129 24.73 -6.48 -13.09
CA ASN A 129 25.76 -6.67 -14.10
C ASN A 129 25.16 -7.45 -15.27
N TYR A 130 25.19 -6.88 -16.46
CA TYR A 130 24.63 -7.47 -17.68
C TYR A 130 25.66 -8.28 -18.48
N ASP A 131 26.92 -8.29 -18.05
CA ASP A 131 28.04 -8.95 -18.75
C ASP A 131 28.17 -10.44 -18.38
N LEU A 132 27.05 -11.16 -18.23
CA LEU A 132 27.01 -12.62 -18.07
C LEU A 132 26.88 -13.33 -19.41
#